data_AF-A0A1D6L0A9-F1
#
_entry.id   AF-A0A1D6L0A9-F1
#
_cell.length_a   1.000
_cell.length_b   1.000
_cell.length_c   1.000
_cell.angle_alpha   90.00
_cell.angle_beta   90.00
_cell.angle_gamma   90.00
#
_symmetry.space_group_name_H-M   'P 1'
#
loop_
_entity.id
_entity.type
_entity.pdbx_description
1 polymer ?
#
loop_
_entity_poly.entity_id
_entity_poly.type
_entity_poly.pdbx_seq_one_letter_code
_entity_poly.pdbx_strand_id
1 'polypeptide(L)'
;MWRVFFTSAVVAVVVRSAMNWCNSGKCGHFGAGGFIIWDISGGQEDYSYQELFPMAIIGVIGGLLGALFNQLTLYITKWRRTCLHKKGKRVQIFEACLISLVTSTISFVLPLLRKCSPCPKLETNSGIECPHPPGTDGNFVNFYCSQDREYNDLATIFFNTQDDAIRNLFSAKTFHEYSAQSLITFLVMFYFLAVVTFGTAVPAGQFVPGIMIGSTYGRLVGMFVVKFYKKLNIEEGTYALLGAASFLGGSMRMTVSLCVIMVEITNNLKLLPLIMLVLLVSKAVGDFFNEGLYEEQARLRGIPLLDSRPKQVMRNMNARDACKNQKVLKFLLHLFF
;
A
#
# COMPACT_ATOMS: atom_id res chain seq x y z
N MET A 1 18.14 7.61 -21.06
CA MET A 1 17.80 8.48 -19.90
C MET A 1 17.13 9.77 -20.34
N TRP A 2 17.79 10.68 -21.08
CA TRP A 2 17.19 11.96 -21.51
C TRP A 2 15.82 11.86 -22.18
N ARG A 3 15.62 10.91 -23.11
CA ARG A 3 14.32 10.69 -23.74
C ARG A 3 13.23 10.30 -22.74
N VAL A 4 13.56 9.43 -21.77
CA VAL A 4 12.62 8.97 -20.73
C VAL A 4 12.21 10.13 -19.82
N PHE A 5 13.20 10.91 -19.36
CA PHE A 5 12.97 12.09 -18.54
C PHE A 5 12.12 13.14 -19.27
N PHE A 6 12.43 13.40 -20.55
CA PHE A 6 11.64 14.32 -21.36
C PHE A 6 10.20 13.82 -21.54
N THR A 7 10.00 12.54 -21.83
CA THR A 7 8.66 11.97 -21.96
C THR A 7 7.87 12.03 -20.65
N SER A 8 8.49 11.75 -19.49
CA SER A 8 7.80 11.86 -18.20
C SER A 8 7.45 13.31 -17.85
N ALA A 9 8.34 14.26 -18.15
CA ALA A 9 8.07 15.68 -17.96
C ALA A 9 6.91 16.18 -18.84
N VAL A 10 6.90 15.79 -20.12
CA VAL A 10 5.79 16.14 -21.04
C VAL A 10 4.48 15.54 -20.56
N VAL A 11 4.47 14.26 -20.15
CA VAL A 11 3.26 13.63 -19.60
C VAL A 11 2.76 14.36 -18.36
N ALA A 12 3.65 14.73 -17.43
CA ALA A 12 3.29 15.48 -16.23
C ALA A 12 2.65 16.85 -16.58
N VAL A 13 3.22 17.59 -17.52
CA VAL A 13 2.68 18.89 -17.97
C VAL A 13 1.32 18.74 -18.65
N VAL A 14 1.18 17.73 -19.52
CA VAL A 14 -0.07 17.48 -20.25
C VAL A 14 -1.18 17.08 -19.29
N VAL A 15 -0.91 16.14 -18.38
CA VAL A 15 -1.89 15.71 -17.38
C VAL A 15 -2.25 16.87 -16.44
N ARG A 16 -1.29 17.69 -16.00
CA ARG A 16 -1.57 18.88 -15.18
C ARG A 16 -2.45 19.90 -15.89
N SER A 17 -2.16 20.16 -17.15
CA SER A 17 -2.95 21.09 -17.97
C SER A 17 -4.37 20.57 -18.17
N ALA A 18 -4.53 19.26 -18.40
CA ALA A 18 -5.83 18.61 -18.50
C ALA A 18 -6.61 18.67 -17.18
N MET A 19 -5.97 18.41 -16.03
CA MET A 19 -6.61 18.53 -14.71
C MET A 19 -7.08 19.97 -14.44
N ASN A 20 -6.25 20.97 -14.72
CA ASN A 20 -6.63 22.38 -14.55
C ASN A 20 -7.78 22.78 -15.47
N TRP A 21 -7.79 22.30 -16.71
CA TRP A 21 -8.91 22.49 -17.63
C TRP A 21 -10.20 21.89 -17.06
N CYS A 22 -10.09 20.69 -16.50
CA CYS A 22 -11.23 19.95 -16.00
C CYS A 22 -11.76 20.44 -14.65
N ASN A 23 -10.93 21.14 -13.85
CA ASN A 23 -11.36 21.89 -12.66
C ASN A 23 -12.35 23.03 -12.98
N SER A 24 -12.59 23.37 -14.25
CA SER A 24 -13.67 24.29 -14.67
C SER A 24 -15.09 23.71 -14.54
N GLY A 25 -15.23 22.50 -13.96
CA GLY A 25 -16.52 21.86 -13.67
C GLY A 25 -17.12 21.06 -14.82
N LYS A 26 -16.47 21.04 -16.01
CA LYS A 26 -16.99 20.37 -17.21
C LYS A 26 -16.62 18.90 -17.34
N CYS A 27 -15.66 18.39 -16.54
CA CYS A 27 -15.17 17.01 -16.66
C CYS A 27 -15.50 16.11 -15.45
N GLY A 28 -16.47 16.48 -14.61
CA GLY A 28 -16.76 15.74 -13.38
C GLY A 28 -15.56 15.73 -12.42
N HIS A 29 -15.28 14.58 -11.80
CA HIS A 29 -14.22 14.42 -10.79
C HIS A 29 -12.79 14.38 -11.34
N PHE A 30 -12.60 14.57 -12.66
CA PHE A 30 -11.28 14.50 -13.30
C PHE A 30 -10.44 15.74 -12.94
N GLY A 31 -9.65 15.69 -11.86
CA GLY A 31 -8.83 16.82 -11.41
C GLY A 31 -8.79 17.02 -9.89
N ALA A 32 -9.68 16.38 -9.15
CA ALA A 32 -9.61 16.34 -7.69
C ALA A 32 -8.37 15.53 -7.26
N GLY A 33 -7.45 16.14 -6.49
CA GLY A 33 -6.32 15.42 -5.87
C GLY A 33 -4.90 15.81 -6.30
N GLY A 34 -4.71 16.52 -7.42
CA GLY A 34 -3.37 17.01 -7.84
C GLY A 34 -2.30 15.92 -8.07
N PHE A 35 -1.04 16.32 -8.30
CA PHE A 35 0.13 15.41 -8.37
C PHE A 35 0.81 15.18 -7.02
N ILE A 36 0.74 16.19 -6.14
CA ILE A 36 1.12 16.07 -4.74
C ILE A 36 -0.13 15.56 -4.03
N ILE A 37 -0.26 14.25 -3.99
CA ILE A 37 -1.48 13.59 -3.49
C ILE A 37 -1.54 13.70 -1.95
N TRP A 38 -0.38 13.79 -1.29
CA TRP A 38 -0.26 13.68 0.16
C TRP A 38 0.72 14.70 0.74
N ASP A 39 0.32 15.98 0.79
CA ASP A 39 1.17 17.02 1.35
C ASP A 39 1.28 16.89 2.89
N ILE A 40 2.46 16.50 3.38
CA ILE A 40 2.80 16.40 4.82
C ILE A 40 3.79 17.53 5.19
N SER A 41 3.92 18.57 4.35
CA SER A 41 4.84 19.69 4.61
C SER A 41 4.55 20.46 5.90
N GLY A 42 3.32 20.38 6.41
CA GLY A 42 2.94 20.96 7.71
C GLY A 42 3.15 20.05 8.93
N GLY A 43 3.83 18.90 8.75
CA GLY A 43 3.99 17.85 9.74
C GLY A 43 5.29 17.90 10.58
N GLN A 44 5.61 16.80 11.26
CA GLN A 44 6.77 16.70 12.16
C GLN A 44 8.09 16.80 11.38
N GLU A 45 8.74 17.97 11.45
CA GLU A 45 10.00 18.22 10.74
C GLU A 45 11.25 17.69 11.46
N ASP A 46 11.16 17.50 12.79
CA ASP A 46 12.27 17.08 13.64
C ASP A 46 12.01 15.70 14.24
N TYR A 47 12.87 14.73 13.91
CA TYR A 47 12.86 13.40 14.51
C TYR A 47 13.99 13.27 15.55
N SER A 48 13.66 12.69 16.70
CA SER A 48 14.66 12.39 17.74
C SER A 48 15.27 11.01 17.50
N TYR A 49 16.51 10.77 17.97
CA TYR A 49 17.15 9.45 17.92
C TYR A 49 16.32 8.34 18.59
N GLN A 50 15.49 8.70 19.58
CA GLN A 50 14.59 7.75 20.25
C GLN A 50 13.49 7.20 19.32
N GLU A 51 13.14 7.96 18.27
CA GLU A 51 12.10 7.59 17.30
C GLU A 51 12.65 6.61 16.24
N LEU A 52 13.97 6.41 16.15
CA LEU A 52 14.59 5.48 15.19
C LEU A 52 14.23 4.01 15.47
N PHE A 53 14.11 3.65 16.74
CA PHE A 53 13.80 2.29 17.18
C PHE A 53 12.39 1.84 16.74
N PRO A 54 11.30 2.58 17.02
CA PRO A 54 9.98 2.21 16.53
C PRO A 54 9.89 2.22 14.98
N MET A 55 10.64 3.08 14.29
CA MET A 55 10.71 3.02 12.82
C MET A 55 11.36 1.73 12.32
N ALA A 56 12.44 1.27 12.96
CA ALA A 56 13.06 -0.01 12.63
C ALA A 56 12.09 -1.19 12.83
N ILE A 57 11.28 -1.15 13.91
CA ILE A 57 10.23 -2.15 14.16
C ILE A 57 9.18 -2.15 13.04
N ILE A 58 8.75 -0.98 12.56
CA ILE A 58 7.85 -0.86 11.40
C ILE A 58 8.46 -1.54 10.17
N GLY A 59 9.76 -1.34 9.94
CA GLY A 59 10.52 -2.04 8.89
C GLY A 59 10.43 -3.57 9.02
N VAL A 60 10.68 -4.10 10.22
CA VAL A 60 10.62 -5.55 10.47
C VAL A 60 9.20 -6.10 10.26
N ILE A 61 8.18 -5.44 10.81
CA ILE A 61 6.77 -5.83 10.64
C ILE A 61 6.39 -5.81 9.17
N GLY A 62 6.74 -4.76 8.42
CA GLY A 62 6.46 -4.66 6.99
C GLY A 62 7.17 -5.73 6.16
N GLY A 63 8.40 -6.10 6.53
CA GLY A 63 9.15 -7.19 5.90
C GLY A 63 8.49 -8.55 6.11
N LEU A 64 8.07 -8.85 7.35
CA LEU A 64 7.38 -10.09 7.71
C LEU A 64 5.99 -10.18 7.05
N LEU A 65 5.18 -9.12 7.13
CA LEU A 65 3.85 -9.07 6.50
C LEU A 65 3.95 -9.11 4.98
N GLY A 66 4.96 -8.47 4.39
CA GLY A 66 5.23 -8.50 2.95
C GLY A 66 5.68 -9.89 2.47
N ALA A 67 6.56 -10.56 3.23
CA ALA A 67 6.95 -11.93 2.95
C ALA A 67 5.76 -12.90 3.06
N LEU A 68 4.96 -12.80 4.13
CA LEU A 68 3.73 -13.59 4.28
C LEU A 68 2.77 -13.34 3.11
N PHE A 69 2.64 -12.08 2.69
CA PHE A 69 1.77 -11.68 1.58
C PHE A 69 2.21 -12.37 0.28
N ASN A 70 3.51 -12.35 -0.02
CA ASN A 70 4.07 -13.01 -1.20
C ASN A 70 3.82 -14.53 -1.15
N GLN A 71 4.08 -15.17 0.00
CA GLN A 71 3.89 -16.61 0.15
C GLN A 71 2.44 -17.05 -0.07
N LEU A 72 1.48 -16.35 0.56
CA LEU A 72 0.05 -16.63 0.41
C LEU A 72 -0.41 -16.40 -1.03
N THR A 73 0.01 -15.29 -1.62
CA THR A 73 -0.34 -14.94 -2.99
C THR A 73 0.19 -15.97 -3.99
N LEU A 74 1.41 -16.49 -3.77
CA LEU A 74 1.98 -17.54 -4.60
C LEU A 74 1.24 -18.86 -4.45
N TYR A 75 0.90 -19.24 -3.23
CA TYR A 75 0.10 -20.43 -2.96
C TYR A 75 -1.24 -20.37 -3.70
N ILE A 76 -1.98 -19.26 -3.55
CA ILE A 76 -3.27 -19.04 -4.23
C ILE A 76 -3.08 -19.03 -5.75
N THR A 77 -2.06 -18.35 -6.27
CA THR A 77 -1.80 -18.30 -7.72
C THR A 77 -1.50 -19.68 -8.29
N LYS A 78 -0.71 -20.49 -7.57
CA LYS A 78 -0.38 -21.87 -7.97
C LYS A 78 -1.65 -22.73 -7.97
N TRP A 79 -2.45 -22.66 -6.91
CA TRP A 79 -3.73 -23.37 -6.80
C TRP A 79 -4.72 -22.98 -7.90
N ARG A 80 -4.87 -21.67 -8.19
CA ARG A 80 -5.70 -21.17 -9.31
C ARG A 80 -5.27 -21.78 -10.64
N ARG A 81 -3.97 -21.82 -10.92
CA ARG A 81 -3.44 -22.38 -12.17
C ARG A 81 -3.62 -23.89 -12.27
N THR A 82 -3.40 -24.65 -11.19
CA THR A 82 -3.46 -26.11 -11.23
C THR A 82 -4.88 -26.65 -11.17
N CYS A 83 -5.77 -26.03 -10.39
CA CYS A 83 -7.11 -26.53 -10.12
C CYS A 83 -8.20 -25.75 -10.88
N LEU A 84 -8.15 -24.42 -10.83
CA LEU A 84 -9.27 -23.58 -11.29
C LEU A 84 -9.22 -23.32 -12.80
N HIS A 85 -8.07 -22.88 -13.32
CA HIS A 85 -7.90 -22.53 -14.72
C HIS A 85 -8.02 -23.72 -15.67
N LYS A 86 -7.83 -24.96 -15.17
CA LYS A 86 -8.10 -26.19 -15.94
C LYS A 86 -9.60 -26.39 -16.23
N LYS A 87 -10.49 -25.86 -15.39
CA LYS A 87 -11.95 -26.04 -15.51
C LYS A 87 -12.61 -25.09 -16.53
N GLY A 88 -11.82 -24.22 -17.18
CA GLY A 88 -12.27 -23.34 -18.26
C GLY A 88 -12.49 -21.88 -17.86
N LYS A 89 -12.63 -21.01 -18.88
CA LYS A 89 -12.72 -19.54 -18.71
C LYS A 89 -13.94 -19.06 -17.93
N ARG A 90 -15.07 -19.78 -17.99
CA ARG A 90 -16.29 -19.41 -17.25
C ARG A 90 -16.07 -19.41 -15.73
N VAL A 91 -15.22 -20.30 -15.24
CA VAL A 91 -14.89 -20.39 -13.80
C VAL A 91 -14.08 -19.18 -13.34
N GLN A 92 -13.20 -18.63 -14.20
CA GLN A 92 -12.44 -17.42 -13.90
C GLN A 92 -13.34 -16.19 -13.75
N ILE A 93 -14.35 -16.06 -14.63
CA ILE A 93 -15.34 -14.98 -14.55
C ILE A 93 -16.19 -15.14 -13.29
N PHE A 94 -16.67 -16.36 -13.01
CA PHE A 94 -17.45 -16.64 -11.80
C PHE A 94 -16.66 -16.34 -10.51
N GLU A 95 -15.37 -16.69 -10.46
CA GLU A 95 -14.50 -16.35 -9.34
C GLU A 95 -14.40 -14.83 -9.13
N ALA A 96 -14.18 -14.07 -10.20
CA ALA A 96 -14.09 -12.61 -10.11
C ALA A 96 -15.42 -11.98 -9.63
N CYS A 97 -16.55 -12.47 -10.13
CA CYS A 97 -17.88 -12.04 -9.67
C CYS A 97 -18.10 -12.38 -8.19
N LEU A 98 -17.70 -13.58 -7.75
CA LEU A 98 -17.82 -14.01 -6.36
C LEU A 98 -16.96 -13.15 -5.42
N ILE A 99 -15.71 -12.87 -5.80
CA ILE A 99 -14.81 -12.01 -5.01
C ILE A 99 -15.37 -10.59 -4.92
N SER A 100 -15.93 -10.06 -6.01
CA SER A 100 -16.59 -8.75 -5.99
C SER A 100 -17.79 -8.73 -5.05
N LEU A 101 -18.67 -9.74 -5.11
CA LEU A 101 -19.82 -9.84 -4.21
C LEU A 101 -19.41 -9.94 -2.74
N VAL A 102 -18.42 -10.78 -2.44
CA VAL A 102 -17.88 -10.94 -1.09
C VAL A 102 -17.26 -9.63 -0.59
N THR A 103 -16.49 -8.95 -1.45
CA THR A 103 -15.87 -7.66 -1.12
C THR A 103 -16.92 -6.60 -0.79
N SER A 104 -17.94 -6.44 -1.65
CA SER A 104 -19.03 -5.49 -1.40
C SER A 104 -19.82 -5.81 -0.13
N THR A 105 -20.08 -7.09 0.14
CA THR A 105 -20.77 -7.52 1.36
C THR A 105 -19.95 -7.18 2.60
N ILE A 106 -18.65 -7.47 2.59
CA ILE A 106 -17.75 -7.18 3.69
C ILE A 106 -17.63 -5.67 3.94
N SER A 107 -17.41 -4.89 2.87
CA SER A 107 -17.28 -3.43 2.96
C SER A 107 -18.55 -2.74 3.47
N PHE A 108 -19.74 -3.34 3.26
CA PHE A 108 -21.00 -2.79 3.77
C PHE A 108 -21.33 -3.26 5.20
N VAL A 109 -21.15 -4.55 5.49
CA VAL A 109 -21.52 -5.14 6.79
C VAL A 109 -20.57 -4.73 7.91
N LEU A 110 -19.27 -4.61 7.64
CA LEU A 110 -18.29 -4.26 8.68
C LEU A 110 -18.54 -2.87 9.27
N PRO A 111 -18.74 -1.79 8.49
CA PRO A 111 -19.09 -0.48 9.05
C PRO A 111 -20.39 -0.50 9.84
N LEU A 112 -21.40 -1.27 9.41
CA LEU A 112 -22.69 -1.36 10.11
C LEU A 112 -22.58 -1.94 11.52
N LEU A 113 -21.63 -2.86 11.75
CA LEU A 113 -21.42 -3.50 13.06
C LEU A 113 -20.60 -2.64 14.03
N ARG A 114 -20.01 -1.53 13.57
CA ARG A 114 -19.17 -0.65 14.40
C ARG A 114 -19.98 0.48 15.02
N LYS A 115 -19.61 0.84 16.25
CA LYS A 115 -20.18 1.99 16.96
C LYS A 115 -19.61 3.27 16.38
N CYS A 116 -20.43 4.31 16.31
CA CYS A 116 -20.01 5.62 15.87
C CYS A 116 -19.12 6.32 16.91
N SER A 117 -18.20 7.14 16.40
CA SER A 117 -17.29 7.97 17.19
C SER A 117 -17.75 9.42 17.14
N PRO A 118 -17.63 10.19 18.24
CA PRO A 118 -17.96 11.61 18.24
C PRO A 118 -16.95 12.40 17.41
N CYS A 119 -17.43 13.38 16.64
CA CYS A 119 -16.59 14.30 15.91
C CYS A 119 -15.58 15.00 16.86
N PRO A 120 -14.28 15.06 16.51
CA PRO A 120 -13.34 15.87 17.25
C PRO A 120 -13.78 17.34 17.18
N LYS A 121 -13.57 18.09 18.27
CA LYS A 121 -13.82 19.54 18.30
C LYS A 121 -12.73 20.21 17.46
N LEU A 122 -12.93 20.29 16.16
CA LEU A 122 -12.02 20.97 15.26
C LEU A 122 -12.04 22.48 15.57
N GLU A 123 -10.86 23.08 15.73
CA GLU A 123 -10.71 24.53 15.73
C GLU A 123 -11.23 25.08 14.39
N THR A 124 -12.00 26.16 14.46
CA THR A 124 -12.82 26.81 13.41
C THR A 124 -12.08 27.19 12.11
N ASN A 125 -10.79 26.88 11.95
CA ASN A 125 -9.91 27.39 10.89
C ASN A 125 -9.36 26.35 9.90
N SER A 126 -9.66 25.05 10.02
CA SER A 126 -9.15 24.03 9.09
C SER A 126 -10.07 23.67 7.93
N GLY A 127 -11.27 24.27 7.83
CA GLY A 127 -12.17 24.10 6.68
C GLY A 127 -12.75 22.67 6.51
N ILE A 128 -12.56 21.79 7.49
CA ILE A 128 -13.10 20.41 7.47
C ILE A 128 -14.34 20.38 8.37
N GLU A 129 -15.52 20.35 7.76
CA GLU A 129 -16.79 20.16 8.48
C GLU A 129 -16.97 18.68 8.85
N CYS A 130 -17.42 18.40 10.07
CA CYS A 130 -17.71 17.06 10.57
C CYS A 130 -19.17 17.00 11.06
N PRO A 131 -20.01 16.08 10.55
CA PRO A 131 -19.78 15.14 9.44
C PRO A 131 -19.88 15.80 8.06
N HIS A 132 -19.22 15.23 7.04
CA HIS A 132 -19.41 15.67 5.67
C HIS A 132 -20.83 15.37 5.16
N PRO A 133 -21.41 16.24 4.30
CA PRO A 133 -22.74 16.03 3.75
C PRO A 133 -22.82 14.74 2.91
N PRO A 134 -23.96 14.04 2.92
CA PRO A 134 -24.12 12.78 2.20
C PRO A 134 -23.89 12.96 0.69
N GLY A 135 -23.04 12.13 0.11
CA GLY A 135 -22.65 12.20 -1.31
C GLY A 135 -21.41 13.04 -1.61
N THR A 136 -20.69 13.48 -0.57
CA THR A 136 -19.34 14.08 -0.71
C THR A 136 -18.27 13.12 -0.21
N ASP A 137 -17.21 12.94 -1.00
CA ASP A 137 -16.03 12.16 -0.63
C ASP A 137 -15.13 13.01 0.27
N GLY A 138 -14.61 12.43 1.37
CA GLY A 138 -13.81 13.18 2.35
C GLY A 138 -13.76 12.55 3.74
N ASN A 139 -13.15 13.26 4.69
CA ASN A 139 -13.01 12.79 6.08
C ASN A 139 -14.34 12.75 6.84
N PHE A 140 -14.46 11.87 7.84
CA PHE A 140 -15.64 11.83 8.73
C PHE A 140 -16.97 11.50 8.04
N VAL A 141 -17.05 10.35 7.38
CA VAL A 141 -18.29 9.87 6.75
C VAL A 141 -19.28 9.42 7.83
N ASN A 142 -20.50 10.00 7.81
CA ASN A 142 -21.60 9.51 8.63
C ASN A 142 -22.29 8.33 7.92
N PHE A 143 -22.16 7.13 8.48
CA PHE A 143 -22.81 5.92 8.01
C PHE A 143 -23.62 5.30 9.15
N TYR A 144 -24.94 5.45 9.08
CA TYR A 144 -25.91 4.92 10.04
C TYR A 144 -25.69 5.38 11.51
N CYS A 145 -25.16 6.58 11.72
CA CYS A 145 -25.07 7.17 13.06
C CYS A 145 -26.35 7.93 13.41
N SER A 146 -26.81 7.80 14.65
CA SER A 146 -28.10 8.38 15.09
C SER A 146 -28.02 9.87 15.46
N GLN A 147 -26.81 10.41 15.70
CA GLN A 147 -26.60 11.80 16.11
C GLN A 147 -25.89 12.62 15.01
N ASP A 148 -26.25 13.89 14.88
CA ASP A 148 -25.74 14.82 13.85
C ASP A 148 -24.24 15.19 13.98
N ARG A 149 -23.55 14.73 15.04
CA ARG A 149 -22.12 15.00 15.30
C ARG A 149 -21.30 13.72 15.53
N GLU A 150 -21.76 12.63 14.96
CA GLU A 150 -21.07 11.34 15.00
C GLU A 150 -20.68 10.90 13.59
N TYR A 151 -19.55 10.22 13.50
CA TYR A 151 -19.06 9.61 12.26
C TYR A 151 -18.63 8.17 12.52
N ASN A 152 -18.55 7.39 11.45
CA ASN A 152 -18.09 6.00 11.53
C ASN A 152 -16.68 5.93 10.92
N ASP A 153 -15.69 5.71 11.78
CA ASP A 153 -14.27 5.72 11.39
C ASP A 153 -13.94 4.62 10.37
N LEU A 154 -14.57 3.45 10.48
CA LEU A 154 -14.40 2.35 9.53
C LEU A 154 -15.10 2.63 8.20
N ALA A 155 -16.25 3.31 8.23
CA ALA A 155 -16.96 3.74 7.02
C ALA A 155 -16.14 4.75 6.22
N THR A 156 -15.47 5.69 6.92
CA THR A 156 -14.57 6.67 6.29
C THR A 156 -13.45 6.02 5.49
N ILE A 157 -12.95 4.85 5.89
CA ILE A 157 -11.89 4.17 5.13
C ILE A 157 -12.46 3.35 3.95
N PHE A 158 -13.60 2.69 4.14
CA PHE A 158 -14.18 1.80 3.11
C PHE A 158 -14.97 2.51 2.00
N PHE A 159 -15.66 3.62 2.32
CA PHE A 159 -16.54 4.29 1.37
C PHE A 159 -15.89 5.48 0.65
N ASN A 160 -14.69 5.89 1.07
CA ASN A 160 -13.91 6.85 0.29
C ASN A 160 -13.19 6.19 -0.88
N THR A 161 -12.78 7.01 -1.85
CA THR A 161 -11.84 6.58 -2.88
C THR A 161 -10.52 6.13 -2.22
N GLN A 162 -9.78 5.22 -2.86
CA GLN A 162 -8.52 4.73 -2.28
C GLN A 162 -7.51 5.86 -2.10
N ASP A 163 -7.50 6.83 -3.02
CA ASP A 163 -6.60 7.99 -2.96
C ASP A 163 -6.93 8.89 -1.76
N ASP A 164 -8.22 9.19 -1.54
CA ASP A 164 -8.66 9.96 -0.38
C ASP A 164 -8.47 9.18 0.92
N ALA A 165 -8.76 7.88 0.95
CA ALA A 165 -8.51 7.05 2.12
C ALA A 165 -7.02 7.06 2.51
N ILE A 166 -6.11 6.94 1.55
CA ILE A 166 -4.66 7.05 1.80
C ILE A 166 -4.30 8.46 2.30
N ARG A 167 -4.87 9.50 1.69
CA ARG A 167 -4.66 10.89 2.13
C ARG A 167 -5.11 11.12 3.56
N ASN A 168 -6.25 10.55 3.93
CA ASN A 168 -6.81 10.62 5.27
C ASN A 168 -5.94 9.83 6.27
N LEU A 169 -5.40 8.68 5.86
CA LEU A 169 -4.45 7.89 6.63
C LEU A 169 -3.11 8.61 6.85
N PHE A 170 -2.64 9.37 5.86
CA PHE A 170 -1.40 10.17 5.94
C PHE A 170 -1.59 11.57 6.54
N SER A 171 -2.83 12.02 6.71
CA SER A 171 -3.15 13.36 7.21
C SER A 171 -2.43 13.66 8.52
N ALA A 172 -1.74 14.81 8.55
CA ALA A 172 -1.10 15.33 9.75
C ALA A 172 -2.12 16.01 10.67
N LYS A 173 -1.82 16.07 11.97
CA LYS A 173 -2.60 16.79 12.98
C LYS A 173 -4.02 16.25 13.25
N THR A 174 -4.38 15.06 12.77
CA THR A 174 -5.65 14.41 13.13
C THR A 174 -5.47 13.45 14.31
N PHE A 175 -5.44 14.01 15.53
CA PHE A 175 -5.40 13.22 16.76
C PHE A 175 -6.72 12.47 16.96
N HIS A 176 -6.63 11.15 17.20
CA HIS A 176 -7.77 10.28 17.53
C HIS A 176 -8.91 10.22 16.49
N GLU A 177 -8.60 10.45 15.21
CA GLU A 177 -9.56 10.28 14.11
C GLU A 177 -9.95 8.81 13.88
N TYR A 178 -9.05 7.87 14.17
CA TYR A 178 -9.29 6.44 13.99
C TYR A 178 -9.11 5.69 15.31
N SER A 179 -10.04 4.79 15.61
CA SER A 179 -9.89 3.85 16.70
C SER A 179 -8.94 2.72 16.32
N ALA A 180 -8.06 2.32 17.25
CA ALA A 180 -7.12 1.21 17.03
C ALA A 180 -7.86 -0.09 16.64
N GLN A 181 -9.06 -0.33 17.18
CA GLN A 181 -9.85 -1.51 16.85
C GLN A 181 -10.39 -1.46 15.41
N SER A 182 -10.76 -0.28 14.91
CA SER A 182 -11.23 -0.11 13.53
C SER A 182 -10.08 -0.29 12.54
N LEU A 183 -8.89 0.25 12.84
CA LEU A 183 -7.68 0.01 12.04
C LEU A 183 -7.27 -1.46 12.00
N ILE A 184 -7.32 -2.19 13.13
CA ILE A 184 -7.04 -3.63 13.15
C ILE A 184 -8.06 -4.40 12.29
N THR A 185 -9.35 -4.08 12.43
CA THR A 185 -10.41 -4.72 11.65
C THR A 185 -10.22 -4.47 10.15
N PHE A 186 -9.92 -3.23 9.77
CA PHE A 186 -9.61 -2.86 8.39
C PHE A 186 -8.37 -3.58 7.87
N LEU A 187 -7.26 -3.56 8.61
CA LEU A 187 -5.99 -4.18 8.24
C LEU A 187 -6.17 -5.67 7.92
N VAL A 188 -6.79 -6.42 8.84
CA VAL A 188 -6.95 -7.87 8.71
C VAL A 188 -7.81 -8.18 7.49
N MET A 189 -8.97 -7.53 7.37
CA MET A 189 -9.91 -7.81 6.29
C MET A 189 -9.34 -7.39 4.94
N PHE A 190 -8.85 -6.17 4.82
CA PHE A 190 -8.29 -5.65 3.58
C PHE A 190 -7.04 -6.43 3.13
N TYR A 191 -6.19 -6.89 4.07
CA TYR A 191 -5.06 -7.76 3.76
C TYR A 191 -5.49 -9.08 3.12
N PHE A 192 -6.47 -9.78 3.70
CA PHE A 192 -6.99 -11.03 3.13
C PHE A 192 -7.69 -10.81 1.79
N LEU A 193 -8.48 -9.73 1.66
CA LEU A 193 -9.11 -9.37 0.39
C LEU A 193 -8.07 -9.09 -0.68
N ALA A 194 -6.99 -8.38 -0.36
CA ALA A 194 -5.89 -8.11 -1.30
C ALA A 194 -5.20 -9.40 -1.76
N VAL A 195 -4.92 -10.32 -0.82
CA VAL A 195 -4.33 -11.64 -1.12
C VAL A 195 -5.23 -12.45 -2.06
N VAL A 196 -6.55 -12.49 -1.80
CA VAL A 196 -7.50 -13.23 -2.65
C VAL A 196 -7.70 -12.54 -3.99
N THR A 197 -7.76 -11.21 -4.04
CA THR A 197 -8.00 -10.47 -5.29
C THR A 197 -6.80 -10.56 -6.24
N PHE A 198 -5.58 -10.64 -5.70
CA PHE A 198 -4.38 -10.72 -6.53
C PHE A 198 -4.31 -12.02 -7.33
N GLY A 199 -4.13 -11.92 -8.65
CA GLY A 199 -4.02 -13.07 -9.55
C GLY A 199 -5.37 -13.57 -10.08
N THR A 200 -6.46 -12.87 -9.79
CA THR A 200 -7.72 -13.03 -10.54
C THR A 200 -7.56 -12.59 -12.00
N ALA A 201 -8.50 -12.99 -12.86
CA ALA A 201 -8.47 -12.68 -14.29
C ALA A 201 -8.93 -11.24 -14.62
N VAL A 202 -8.50 -10.25 -13.83
CA VAL A 202 -8.86 -8.83 -13.96
C VAL A 202 -7.57 -7.98 -13.98
N PRO A 203 -7.44 -6.98 -14.88
CA PRO A 203 -6.31 -6.06 -14.84
C PRO A 203 -6.40 -5.19 -13.58
N ALA A 204 -5.48 -5.38 -12.64
CA ALA A 204 -5.43 -4.62 -11.38
C ALA A 204 -3.98 -4.32 -10.98
N GLY A 205 -3.78 -3.20 -10.28
CA GLY A 205 -2.50 -2.81 -9.69
C GLY A 205 -2.39 -3.26 -8.24
N GLN A 206 -1.17 -3.58 -7.81
CA GLN A 206 -0.87 -4.00 -6.43
C GLN A 206 -0.26 -2.89 -5.56
N PHE A 207 0.10 -1.77 -6.18
CA PHE A 207 0.79 -0.67 -5.50
C PHE A 207 -0.12 0.03 -4.49
N VAL A 208 -1.30 0.49 -4.92
CA VAL A 208 -2.27 1.21 -4.08
C VAL A 208 -2.77 0.37 -2.90
N PRO A 209 -3.18 -0.91 -3.07
CA PRO A 209 -3.52 -1.76 -1.93
C PRO A 209 -2.35 -1.97 -0.96
N GLY A 210 -1.12 -2.05 -1.47
CA GLY A 210 0.07 -2.14 -0.64
C GLY A 210 0.32 -0.90 0.22
N ILE A 211 0.08 0.30 -0.35
CA ILE A 211 0.12 1.56 0.41
C ILE A 211 -0.92 1.54 1.53
N MET A 212 -2.16 1.15 1.23
CA MET A 212 -3.25 1.10 2.23
C MET A 212 -2.97 0.13 3.37
N ILE A 213 -2.50 -1.08 3.08
CA ILE A 213 -2.12 -2.06 4.11
C ILE A 213 -1.02 -1.48 4.99
N GLY A 214 0.02 -0.94 4.36
CA GLY A 214 1.16 -0.36 5.04
C GLY A 214 0.81 0.85 5.90
N SER A 215 -0.01 1.76 5.37
CA SER A 215 -0.44 2.96 6.08
C SER A 215 -1.29 2.64 7.29
N THR A 216 -2.16 1.62 7.19
CA THR A 216 -3.03 1.20 8.30
C THR A 216 -2.22 0.69 9.50
N TYR A 217 -1.30 -0.26 9.29
CA TYR A 217 -0.48 -0.75 10.42
C TYR A 217 0.57 0.27 10.85
N GLY A 218 1.09 1.08 9.93
CA GLY A 218 2.00 2.17 10.26
C GLY A 218 1.34 3.16 11.21
N ARG A 219 0.09 3.57 10.92
CA ARG A 219 -0.69 4.45 11.79
C ARG A 219 -0.99 3.80 13.14
N LEU A 220 -1.33 2.51 13.17
CA LEU A 220 -1.53 1.76 14.41
C LEU A 220 -0.28 1.77 15.30
N VAL A 221 0.90 1.53 14.71
CA VAL A 221 2.18 1.63 15.45
C VAL A 221 2.41 3.06 15.92
N GLY A 222 2.12 4.07 15.09
CA GLY A 222 2.18 5.48 15.47
C GLY A 222 1.33 5.80 16.71
N MET A 223 0.08 5.34 16.75
CA MET A 223 -0.81 5.49 17.92
C MET A 223 -0.22 4.83 19.18
N PHE A 224 0.40 3.65 19.04
CA PHE A 224 1.05 2.96 20.16
C PHE A 224 2.26 3.74 20.66
N VAL A 225 3.08 4.28 19.75
CA VAL A 225 4.26 5.10 20.07
C VAL A 225 3.86 6.38 20.80
N VAL A 226 2.83 7.09 20.33
CA VAL A 226 2.29 8.30 20.99
C VAL A 226 1.86 7.98 22.42
N LYS A 227 1.15 6.85 22.62
CA LYS A 227 0.70 6.41 23.95
C LYS A 227 1.87 5.99 24.86
N PHE A 228 2.90 5.36 24.30
CA PHE A 228 4.05 4.86 25.06
C PHE A 228 5.00 5.97 25.50
N TYR A 229 5.38 6.87 24.57
CA TYR A 229 6.32 7.96 24.85
C TYR A 229 5.67 9.21 25.46
N LYS A 230 4.32 9.28 25.53
CA LYS A 230 3.54 10.42 26.05
C LYS A 230 3.98 11.78 25.47
N LYS A 231 4.53 11.79 24.26
CA LYS A 231 5.04 12.98 23.58
C LYS A 231 4.03 13.42 22.52
N LEU A 232 3.49 14.62 22.68
CA LEU A 232 2.45 15.19 21.80
C LEU A 232 2.97 15.63 20.42
N ASN A 233 4.29 15.70 20.24
CA ASN A 233 4.90 16.12 18.97
C ASN A 233 5.08 14.99 17.95
N ILE A 234 4.63 13.77 18.27
CA ILE A 234 4.73 12.62 17.38
C ILE A 234 3.48 12.56 16.51
N GLU A 235 3.65 12.70 15.21
CA GLU A 235 2.54 12.66 14.26
C GLU A 235 2.27 11.25 13.71
N GLU A 236 1.03 10.77 13.88
CA GLU A 236 0.62 9.43 13.43
C GLU A 236 0.74 9.24 11.91
N GLY A 237 0.50 10.30 11.12
CA GLY A 237 0.57 10.28 9.65
C GLY A 237 1.97 9.95 9.11
N THR A 238 3.03 10.41 9.78
CA THR A 238 4.42 10.08 9.41
C THR A 238 4.71 8.58 9.60
N TYR A 239 4.15 7.96 10.64
CA TYR A 239 4.29 6.52 10.86
C TYR A 239 3.45 5.72 9.86
N ALA A 240 2.30 6.24 9.44
CA ALA A 240 1.51 5.67 8.34
C ALA A 240 2.32 5.66 7.03
N LEU A 241 2.99 6.77 6.69
CA LEU A 241 3.86 6.85 5.52
C LEU A 241 4.99 5.81 5.55
N LEU A 242 5.67 5.69 6.68
CA LEU A 242 6.76 4.73 6.86
C LEU A 242 6.24 3.28 6.86
N GLY A 243 5.02 3.05 7.34
CA GLY A 243 4.29 1.79 7.18
C GLY A 243 4.04 1.43 5.70
N ALA A 244 3.52 2.38 4.91
CA ALA A 244 3.35 2.21 3.47
C ALA A 244 4.66 1.85 2.76
N ALA A 245 5.74 2.57 3.09
CA ALA A 245 7.06 2.29 2.54
C ALA A 245 7.55 0.89 2.94
N SER A 246 7.49 0.52 4.22
CA SER A 246 7.94 -0.80 4.68
C SER A 246 7.18 -1.94 4.00
N PHE A 247 5.86 -1.89 3.86
CA PHE A 247 5.11 -2.99 3.22
C PHE A 247 5.47 -3.15 1.74
N LEU A 248 5.57 -2.04 1.01
CA LEU A 248 5.96 -2.06 -0.41
C LEU A 248 7.42 -2.52 -0.59
N GLY A 249 8.33 -2.09 0.28
CA GLY A 249 9.71 -2.57 0.31
C GLY A 249 9.81 -4.08 0.59
N GLY A 250 8.96 -4.60 1.48
CA GLY A 250 8.94 -6.01 1.88
C GLY A 250 8.28 -6.92 0.83
N SER A 251 7.20 -6.48 0.18
CA SER A 251 6.48 -7.28 -0.83
C SER A 251 7.11 -7.18 -2.23
N MET A 252 7.45 -5.96 -2.69
CA MET A 252 7.94 -5.72 -4.05
C MET A 252 9.47 -5.71 -4.17
N ARG A 253 10.22 -5.54 -3.07
CA ARG A 253 11.69 -5.49 -3.03
C ARG A 253 12.34 -4.37 -3.86
N MET A 254 11.57 -3.34 -4.21
CA MET A 254 12.04 -2.12 -4.85
C MET A 254 12.46 -1.09 -3.79
N THR A 255 13.68 -0.56 -3.86
CA THR A 255 14.23 0.36 -2.83
C THR A 255 14.34 1.80 -3.35
N VAL A 256 15.24 2.05 -4.31
CA VAL A 256 15.58 3.42 -4.74
C VAL A 256 14.39 4.11 -5.40
N SER A 257 13.75 3.47 -6.38
CA SER A 257 12.59 4.05 -7.08
C SER A 257 11.42 4.30 -6.13
N LEU A 258 11.15 3.36 -5.22
CA LEU A 258 10.07 3.50 -4.25
C LEU A 258 10.34 4.64 -3.27
N CYS A 259 11.58 4.80 -2.81
CA CYS A 259 11.96 5.92 -1.96
C CYS A 259 11.76 7.27 -2.66
N VAL A 260 12.17 7.39 -3.93
CA VAL A 260 11.98 8.63 -4.71
C VAL A 260 10.50 8.93 -4.90
N ILE A 261 9.70 7.92 -5.29
CA ILE A 261 8.24 8.08 -5.41
C ILE A 261 7.66 8.55 -4.08
N MET A 262 8.05 7.94 -2.95
CA MET A 262 7.52 8.29 -1.63
C MET A 262 7.86 9.71 -1.18
N VAL A 263 9.04 10.20 -1.56
CA VAL A 263 9.47 11.56 -1.26
C VAL A 263 8.82 12.59 -2.20
N GLU A 264 8.66 12.28 -3.49
CA GLU A 264 7.98 13.16 -4.45
C GLU A 264 6.51 13.39 -4.09
N ILE A 265 5.81 12.33 -3.68
CA ILE A 265 4.38 12.41 -3.35
C ILE A 265 4.11 13.12 -2.01
N THR A 266 5.09 13.11 -1.09
CA THR A 266 4.99 13.79 0.21
C THR A 266 5.54 15.20 0.23
N ASN A 267 6.32 15.56 -0.80
CA ASN A 267 6.97 16.85 -0.94
C ASN A 267 7.84 17.25 0.28
N ASN A 268 8.39 16.27 1.01
CA ASN A 268 9.23 16.51 2.17
C ASN A 268 10.54 15.71 2.11
N LEU A 269 11.60 16.38 1.65
CA LEU A 269 12.93 15.78 1.50
C LEU A 269 13.56 15.36 2.85
N LYS A 270 13.12 15.93 3.98
CA LYS A 270 13.67 15.60 5.31
C LYS A 270 13.32 14.16 5.74
N LEU A 271 12.23 13.59 5.21
CA LEU A 271 11.77 12.22 5.49
C LEU A 271 12.55 11.14 4.73
N LEU A 272 13.32 11.52 3.71
CA LEU A 272 14.09 10.61 2.87
C LEU A 272 14.95 9.61 3.65
N PRO A 273 15.81 10.00 4.62
CA PRO A 273 16.63 9.05 5.37
C PRO A 273 15.80 8.04 6.19
N LEU A 274 14.65 8.46 6.73
CA LEU A 274 13.76 7.58 7.49
C LEU A 274 13.09 6.55 6.57
N ILE A 275 12.59 6.99 5.42
CA ILE A 275 12.00 6.11 4.41
C ILE A 275 13.04 5.09 3.94
N MET A 276 14.28 5.52 3.65
CA MET A 276 15.36 4.63 3.24
C MET A 276 15.69 3.58 4.30
N LEU A 277 15.81 3.98 5.57
CA LEU A 277 16.09 3.06 6.66
C LEU A 277 15.03 1.97 6.75
N VAL A 278 13.76 2.37 6.82
CA VAL A 278 12.62 1.47 6.97
C VAL A 278 12.50 0.53 5.75
N LEU A 279 12.73 1.04 4.54
CA LEU A 279 12.76 0.26 3.31
C LEU A 279 13.87 -0.78 3.31
N LEU A 280 15.08 -0.42 3.73
CA LEU A 280 16.22 -1.35 3.75
C LEU A 280 16.03 -2.45 4.79
N VAL A 281 15.53 -2.11 5.98
CA VAL A 281 15.21 -3.11 7.02
C VAL A 281 14.12 -4.06 6.52
N SER A 282 13.04 -3.52 5.95
CA SER A 282 11.95 -4.34 5.42
C SER A 282 12.39 -5.25 4.27
N LYS A 283 13.20 -4.72 3.33
CA LYS A 283 13.79 -5.52 2.26
C LYS A 283 14.68 -6.63 2.81
N ALA A 284 15.56 -6.34 3.76
CA ALA A 284 16.47 -7.32 4.34
C ALA A 284 15.71 -8.46 5.02
N VAL A 285 14.66 -8.12 5.80
CA VAL A 285 13.79 -9.11 6.43
C VAL A 285 13.03 -9.92 5.38
N GLY A 286 12.51 -9.28 4.33
CA GLY A 286 11.85 -9.99 3.24
C GLY A 286 12.80 -10.93 2.50
N ASP A 287 14.00 -10.46 2.12
CA ASP A 287 15.01 -11.22 1.34
C ASP A 287 15.44 -12.50 2.07
N PHE A 288 15.25 -12.57 3.38
CA PHE A 288 15.47 -13.77 4.17
C PHE A 288 14.43 -14.88 3.92
N PHE A 289 13.17 -14.54 3.63
CA PHE A 289 12.07 -15.52 3.53
C PHE A 289 11.73 -15.93 2.10
N ASN A 290 11.61 -14.97 1.19
CA ASN A 290 11.18 -15.21 -0.20
C ASN A 290 11.63 -14.11 -1.14
N GLU A 291 11.42 -14.28 -2.44
CA GLU A 291 11.72 -13.25 -3.44
C GLU A 291 10.58 -12.23 -3.58
N GLY A 292 10.84 -11.17 -4.37
CA GLY A 292 9.85 -10.14 -4.64
C GLY A 292 8.65 -10.68 -5.43
N LEU A 293 7.48 -10.12 -5.17
CA LEU A 293 6.21 -10.54 -5.79
C LEU A 293 6.30 -10.62 -7.32
N TYR A 294 6.92 -9.63 -7.96
CA TYR A 294 7.02 -9.56 -9.42
C TYR A 294 7.96 -10.61 -10.02
N GLU A 295 9.07 -10.91 -9.34
CA GLU A 295 10.03 -11.94 -9.77
C GLU A 295 9.37 -13.33 -9.72
N GLU A 296 8.68 -13.62 -8.62
CA GLU A 296 7.97 -14.88 -8.43
C GLU A 296 6.84 -15.07 -9.45
N GLN A 297 6.09 -14.01 -9.76
CA GLN A 297 5.05 -14.06 -10.80
C GLN A 297 5.64 -14.27 -12.21
N ALA A 298 6.78 -13.66 -12.51
CA ALA A 298 7.49 -13.86 -13.77
C ALA A 298 7.99 -15.32 -13.90
N ARG A 299 8.56 -15.87 -12.83
CA ARG A 299 8.98 -17.28 -12.76
C ARG A 299 7.82 -18.24 -12.91
N LEU A 300 6.68 -17.97 -12.25
CA LEU A 300 5.47 -18.77 -12.43
C LEU A 300 4.98 -18.75 -13.88
N ARG A 301 5.12 -17.63 -14.60
CA ARG A 301 4.79 -17.55 -16.05
C ARG A 301 5.82 -18.25 -16.95
N GLY A 302 6.94 -18.72 -16.40
CA GLY A 302 8.01 -19.36 -17.16
C GLY A 302 8.83 -18.37 -17.98
N ILE A 303 8.82 -17.08 -17.62
CA ILE A 303 9.63 -16.06 -18.28
C ILE A 303 11.08 -16.21 -17.78
N PRO A 304 12.07 -16.43 -18.67
CA PRO A 304 13.46 -16.52 -18.27
C PRO A 304 14.01 -15.13 -17.93
N LEU A 305 13.95 -14.75 -16.64
CA LEU A 305 14.52 -13.51 -16.13
C LEU A 305 16.01 -13.71 -15.82
N LEU A 306 16.85 -12.77 -16.25
CA LEU A 306 18.26 -12.76 -15.90
C LEU A 306 18.46 -11.92 -14.63
N ASP A 307 18.90 -12.56 -13.56
CA ASP A 307 19.21 -11.88 -12.30
C ASP A 307 20.39 -10.90 -12.48
N SER A 308 20.39 -9.80 -11.72
CA SER A 308 21.46 -8.79 -11.76
C SER A 308 22.84 -9.32 -11.35
N ARG A 309 22.87 -10.41 -10.57
CA ARG A 309 24.09 -11.11 -10.15
C ARG A 309 23.95 -12.59 -10.44
N PRO A 310 25.01 -13.26 -10.95
CA PRO A 310 24.98 -14.70 -11.12
C PRO A 310 24.89 -15.38 -9.74
N LYS A 311 24.08 -16.44 -9.66
CA LYS A 311 24.06 -17.35 -8.51
C LYS A 311 25.46 -17.86 -8.21
N GLN A 312 25.79 -18.03 -6.93
CA GLN A 312 27.13 -18.45 -6.49
C GLN A 312 27.62 -19.74 -7.17
N VAL A 313 26.71 -20.66 -7.48
CA VAL A 313 27.00 -21.93 -8.18
C VAL A 313 27.52 -21.70 -9.61
N MET A 314 27.13 -20.60 -10.27
CA MET A 314 27.60 -20.25 -11.62
C MET A 314 29.02 -19.67 -11.62
N ARG A 315 29.62 -19.39 -10.46
CA ARG A 315 30.98 -18.83 -10.38
C ARG A 315 32.06 -19.80 -10.89
N ASN A 316 31.79 -21.11 -10.83
CA ASN A 316 32.71 -22.16 -11.28
C ASN A 316 32.37 -22.68 -12.69
N MET A 317 31.35 -22.13 -13.36
CA MET A 317 30.97 -22.54 -14.72
C MET A 317 31.74 -21.72 -15.76
N ASN A 318 32.33 -22.41 -16.74
CA ASN A 318 32.98 -21.75 -17.86
C ASN A 318 31.98 -21.50 -18.99
N ALA A 319 32.25 -20.51 -19.86
CA ALA A 319 31.41 -20.23 -21.02
C ALA A 319 31.21 -21.47 -21.93
N ARG A 320 32.21 -22.36 -22.00
CA ARG A 320 32.12 -23.63 -22.73
C ARG A 320 31.03 -24.56 -22.18
N ASP A 321 30.83 -24.58 -20.86
CA ASP A 321 29.83 -25.43 -20.20
C ASP A 321 28.42 -24.87 -20.39
N ALA A 322 28.29 -23.54 -20.39
CA ALA A 322 27.05 -22.84 -20.71
C ALA A 322 26.64 -23.05 -22.19
N CYS A 323 27.59 -23.00 -23.12
CA CYS A 323 27.30 -23.19 -24.56
C CYS A 323 27.05 -24.65 -24.97
N LYS A 324 27.64 -25.63 -24.26
CA LYS A 324 27.44 -27.06 -24.57
C LYS A 324 26.04 -27.54 -24.23
N ASN A 325 25.46 -27.04 -23.14
CA ASN A 325 24.12 -27.40 -22.72
C ASN A 325 23.10 -26.38 -23.26
N GLN A 326 22.63 -26.58 -24.49
CA GLN A 326 21.40 -25.91 -25.00
C GLN A 326 20.14 -26.28 -24.19
N LYS A 327 20.24 -27.15 -23.18
CA LYS A 327 19.18 -27.38 -22.20
C LYS A 327 19.13 -26.19 -21.24
N VAL A 328 18.03 -25.45 -21.28
CA VAL A 328 17.67 -24.46 -20.25
C VAL A 328 17.77 -25.14 -18.89
N LEU A 329 18.81 -24.82 -18.12
CA LEU A 329 18.98 -25.25 -16.74
C LEU A 329 17.86 -24.63 -15.90
N LYS A 330 16.68 -25.25 -15.92
CA LYS A 330 15.66 -25.06 -14.88
C LYS A 330 16.23 -25.69 -13.63
N PHE A 331 16.95 -24.92 -12.82
CA PHE A 331 17.15 -25.26 -11.42
C PHE A 331 15.78 -25.17 -10.75
N LEU A 332 15.03 -26.26 -10.85
CA LEU A 332 13.80 -26.49 -10.10
C LEU A 332 14.19 -26.45 -8.62
N LEU A 333 13.54 -25.58 -7.85
CA LEU A 333 13.53 -25.67 -6.39
C LEU A 333 13.05 -27.08 -6.01
N HIS A 334 14.00 -27.95 -5.67
CA HIS A 334 13.77 -29.20 -4.96
C HIS A 334 14.50 -29.12 -3.62
N LEU A 335 14.28 -28.05 -2.88
CA LEU A 335 14.63 -27.92 -1.46
C LEU A 335 13.55 -27.04 -0.82
N PHE A 336 12.89 -27.59 0.20
CA PHE A 336 11.66 -27.12 0.86
C PHE A 336 10.34 -27.52 0.16
N PHE A 337 10.06 -28.82 0.25
CA PHE A 337 8.72 -29.33 0.59
C PHE A 337 8.84 -30.11 1.90
#